data_AF-A0A7V7DEH3-F1
#
_entry.id   AF-A0A7V7DEH3-F1
#
_cell.length_a   1.000
_cell.length_b   1.000
_cell.length_c   1.000
_cell.angle_alpha   90.00
_cell.angle_beta   90.00
_cell.angle_gamma   90.00
#
_symmetry.space_group_name_H-M   'P 1'
#
loop_
_entity.id
_entity.type
_entity.pdbx_description
1 polymer ?
#
loop_
_entity_poly.entity_id
_entity_poly.type
_entity_poly.pdbx_seq_one_letter_code
_entity_poly.pdbx_strand_id
1 'polypeptide(L)'
;MPLTFFWILLVTMAVGIPIAFGLAIAPVLGFILADKMVFMKLLPQRLFLGINQFPLLAIPLFLLAGEIMNIGGITLRLVRFANVLVGHFRGGLAHVNIVASILFAGLSGSAVADTSALGSILIPAMEKDGYTTRFSAAVTAASSVIGPIIPPSIIMVIYGLVMSTSVAGLFLAGFVPGLMMGGGMMIVTAFIAKRRNFPKRDAMSSFKEMWQAFKGAFLPLLTPVIILGGILSGVFTPTEAAGAAVAYALFLSFVVLRTIKLKDLMGVFYRTGVASAAILFVVGTATVFGGIVTISGLPVKIGNFVFSITDNTYILLLLINILLLIVGMFLDASPAILILGPILAPTMMKLGIHPLHFAIIMCVNLTVGLATPPLGLILFVASSLTRLQVLEIAREMIPYLLVHIAVIFLITYLPFLSMTLPKIAGFY
;
A
#
# COMPACT_ATOMS: atom_id res chain seq x y z
N MET A 1 -17.27 -20.80 20.75
CA MET A 1 -17.60 -20.82 19.31
C MET A 1 -16.62 -21.76 18.64
N PRO A 2 -17.08 -22.75 17.85
CA PRO A 2 -16.17 -23.58 17.08
C PRO A 2 -15.39 -22.73 16.05
N LEU A 3 -14.15 -23.12 15.76
CA LEU A 3 -13.27 -22.48 14.77
C LEU A 3 -13.68 -22.78 13.32
N THR A 4 -14.87 -23.34 13.13
CA THR A 4 -15.41 -23.78 11.83
C THR A 4 -15.47 -22.64 10.83
N PHE A 5 -15.82 -21.42 11.25
CA PHE A 5 -15.85 -20.24 10.38
C PHE A 5 -14.48 -19.94 9.72
N PHE A 6 -13.37 -20.18 10.43
CA PHE A 6 -12.03 -19.95 9.91
C PHE A 6 -11.70 -20.99 8.83
N TRP A 7 -12.02 -22.26 9.06
CA TRP A 7 -11.83 -23.31 8.06
C TRP A 7 -12.71 -23.12 6.82
N ILE A 8 -13.95 -22.65 7.01
CA ILE A 8 -14.85 -22.32 5.89
C ILE A 8 -14.25 -21.21 5.04
N LEU A 9 -13.68 -20.16 5.66
CA LEU A 9 -12.97 -19.12 4.92
C LEU A 9 -11.85 -19.71 4.06
N LEU A 10 -10.98 -20.55 4.66
CA LEU A 10 -9.87 -21.18 3.94
C LEU A 10 -10.36 -22.07 2.78
N VAL A 11 -11.44 -22.84 2.97
CA VAL A 11 -12.01 -23.69 1.92
C VAL A 11 -12.62 -22.86 0.80
N THR A 12 -13.40 -21.81 1.12
CA THR A 12 -13.96 -20.92 0.09
C THR A 12 -12.86 -20.27 -0.75
N MET A 13 -11.76 -19.83 -0.11
CA MET A 13 -10.59 -19.28 -0.80
C MET A 13 -9.90 -20.33 -1.68
N ALA A 14 -9.74 -21.56 -1.20
CA ALA A 14 -9.11 -22.66 -1.94
C ALA A 14 -9.90 -23.06 -3.20
N VAL A 15 -11.23 -22.94 -3.17
CA VAL A 15 -12.12 -23.19 -4.32
C VAL A 15 -12.09 -22.02 -5.32
N GLY A 16 -11.43 -20.91 -5.00
CA GLY A 16 -11.31 -19.73 -5.87
C GLY A 16 -12.45 -18.73 -5.72
N ILE A 17 -13.25 -18.83 -4.65
CA ILE A 17 -14.28 -17.83 -4.36
C ILE A 17 -13.59 -16.52 -3.93
N PRO A 18 -13.98 -15.34 -4.47
CA PRO A 18 -13.39 -14.08 -4.05
C PRO A 18 -13.56 -13.86 -2.54
N ILE A 19 -12.50 -13.36 -1.90
CA ILE A 19 -12.40 -13.24 -0.43
C ILE A 19 -13.57 -12.49 0.18
N ALA A 20 -14.07 -11.46 -0.49
CA ALA A 20 -15.21 -10.69 -0.01
C ALA A 20 -16.44 -11.57 0.29
N PHE A 21 -16.69 -12.57 -0.57
CA PHE A 21 -17.76 -13.55 -0.37
C PHE A 21 -17.39 -14.59 0.68
N GLY A 22 -16.13 -15.05 0.70
CA GLY A 22 -15.64 -15.95 1.75
C GLY A 22 -15.84 -15.37 3.16
N LEU A 23 -15.55 -14.07 3.34
CA LEU A 23 -15.77 -13.34 4.59
C LEU A 23 -17.24 -13.16 4.96
N ALA A 24 -18.16 -13.18 3.98
CA ALA A 24 -19.60 -13.16 4.24
C ALA A 24 -20.14 -14.55 4.57
N ILE A 25 -19.70 -15.58 3.84
CA ILE A 25 -20.16 -16.97 3.96
C ILE A 25 -19.67 -17.60 5.27
N ALA A 26 -18.40 -17.35 5.64
CA ALA A 26 -17.78 -17.95 6.82
C ALA A 26 -18.55 -17.67 8.14
N PRO A 27 -18.95 -16.42 8.45
CA PRO A 27 -19.79 -16.14 9.62
C PRO A 27 -21.19 -16.75 9.54
N VAL A 28 -21.83 -16.74 8.37
CA VAL A 28 -23.18 -17.33 8.16
C VAL A 28 -23.15 -18.82 8.47
N LEU A 29 -22.30 -19.57 7.77
CA LEU A 29 -22.18 -21.01 7.96
C LEU A 29 -21.60 -21.34 9.34
N GLY A 30 -20.69 -20.51 9.86
CA GLY A 30 -20.13 -20.66 11.19
C GLY A 30 -21.19 -20.57 12.31
N PHE A 31 -22.17 -19.67 12.19
CA PHE A 31 -23.28 -19.59 13.14
C PHE A 31 -24.30 -20.72 12.99
N ILE A 32 -24.58 -21.16 11.75
CA ILE A 32 -25.47 -22.30 11.50
C ILE A 32 -24.89 -23.57 12.12
N LEU A 33 -23.63 -23.89 11.84
CA LEU A 33 -22.96 -25.08 12.36
C LEU A 33 -22.68 -25.05 13.87
N ALA A 34 -22.79 -23.88 14.49
CA ALA A 34 -22.60 -23.70 15.93
C ALA A 34 -23.94 -23.59 16.70
N ASP A 35 -25.08 -23.89 16.05
CA ASP A 35 -26.43 -23.75 16.59
C ASP A 35 -26.72 -22.36 17.18
N LYS A 36 -26.19 -21.33 16.53
CA LYS A 36 -26.20 -19.94 16.99
C LYS A 36 -26.96 -19.02 16.04
N MET A 37 -28.08 -19.51 15.54
CA MET A 37 -28.97 -18.80 14.60
C MET A 37 -29.44 -17.44 15.12
N VAL A 38 -29.52 -17.25 16.44
CA VAL A 38 -29.85 -15.94 17.06
C VAL A 38 -28.89 -14.84 16.61
N PHE A 39 -27.60 -15.17 16.40
CA PHE A 39 -26.58 -14.22 15.97
C PHE A 39 -26.66 -13.88 14.47
N MET A 40 -27.48 -14.57 13.66
CA MET A 40 -27.65 -14.23 12.25
C MET A 40 -28.23 -12.83 12.03
N LYS A 41 -29.09 -12.37 12.95
CA LYS A 41 -29.66 -11.01 12.90
C LYS A 41 -28.58 -9.93 13.02
N LEU A 42 -27.43 -10.26 13.63
CA LEU A 42 -26.30 -9.34 13.72
C LEU A 42 -25.56 -9.20 12.39
N LEU A 43 -25.67 -10.15 11.44
CA LEU A 43 -24.86 -10.13 10.22
C LEU A 43 -25.21 -8.93 9.32
N PRO A 44 -26.48 -8.67 8.94
CA PRO A 44 -26.81 -7.50 8.12
C PRO A 44 -26.53 -6.18 8.85
N GLN A 45 -26.81 -6.13 10.16
CA GLN A 45 -26.55 -4.95 10.98
C GLN A 45 -25.06 -4.63 11.05
N ARG A 46 -24.20 -5.62 11.30
CA ARG A 46 -22.74 -5.49 11.33
C ARG A 46 -22.18 -5.11 9.97
N LEU A 47 -22.73 -5.67 8.89
CA LEU A 47 -22.34 -5.31 7.53
C LEU A 47 -22.64 -3.84 7.24
N PHE A 48 -23.86 -3.38 7.55
CA PHE A 48 -24.26 -1.98 7.39
C PHE A 48 -23.44 -1.03 8.26
N LEU A 49 -23.25 -1.36 9.54
CA LEU A 49 -22.43 -0.56 10.45
C LEU A 49 -20.96 -0.53 10.05
N GLY A 50 -20.45 -1.61 9.44
CA GLY A 50 -19.09 -1.68 8.94
C GLY A 50 -18.82 -0.72 7.79
N ILE A 51 -19.77 -0.61 6.84
CA ILE A 51 -19.65 0.31 5.70
C ILE A 51 -20.04 1.75 6.03
N ASN A 52 -20.94 1.96 7.01
CA ASN A 52 -21.45 3.27 7.38
C ASN A 52 -20.55 3.96 8.43
N GLN A 53 -19.29 4.19 8.09
CA GLN A 53 -18.31 4.86 8.94
C GLN A 53 -17.77 6.10 8.23
N PHE A 54 -17.85 7.28 8.86
CA PHE A 54 -17.37 8.53 8.25
C PHE A 54 -15.91 8.47 7.75
N PRO A 55 -14.95 7.81 8.46
CA PRO A 55 -13.58 7.67 7.97
C PRO A 55 -13.46 6.87 6.66
N LEU A 56 -14.43 6.02 6.33
CA LEU A 56 -14.40 5.24 5.08
C LEU A 56 -14.60 6.10 3.84
N LEU A 57 -15.19 7.29 3.96
CA LEU A 57 -15.31 8.24 2.85
C LEU A 57 -13.95 8.72 2.35
N ALA A 58 -12.89 8.64 3.17
CA ALA A 58 -11.54 8.97 2.73
C ALA A 58 -11.04 8.04 1.62
N ILE A 59 -11.42 6.76 1.61
CA ILE A 59 -10.99 5.76 0.61
C ILE A 59 -11.44 6.14 -0.81
N PRO A 60 -12.75 6.30 -1.11
CA PRO A 60 -13.21 6.69 -2.45
C PRO A 60 -12.67 8.06 -2.86
N LEU A 61 -12.52 9.00 -1.92
CA LEU A 61 -11.98 10.32 -2.21
C LEU A 61 -10.48 10.30 -2.54
N PHE A 62 -9.66 9.52 -1.84
CA PHE A 62 -8.26 9.34 -2.20
C PHE A 62 -8.10 8.60 -3.53
N LEU A 63 -8.91 7.57 -3.78
CA LEU A 63 -8.95 6.90 -5.10
C LEU A 63 -9.37 7.86 -6.21
N LEU A 64 -10.35 8.73 -5.94
CA LEU A 64 -10.80 9.76 -6.89
C LEU A 64 -9.69 10.75 -7.20
N ALA A 65 -9.00 11.27 -6.17
CA ALA A 65 -7.90 12.20 -6.32
C ALA A 65 -6.76 11.57 -7.15
N GLY A 66 -6.37 10.34 -6.83
CA GLY A 66 -5.35 9.59 -7.57
C GLY A 66 -5.72 9.39 -9.04
N GLU A 67 -6.96 9.01 -9.34
CA GLU A 67 -7.45 8.81 -10.71
C GLU A 67 -7.46 10.12 -11.51
N ILE A 68 -7.93 11.22 -10.92
CA ILE A 68 -7.91 12.56 -11.55
C ILE A 68 -6.47 12.99 -11.83
N MET A 69 -5.55 12.72 -10.91
CA MET A 69 -4.14 13.09 -11.07
C MET A 69 -3.46 12.28 -12.16
N ASN A 70 -3.75 10.99 -12.22
CA ASN A 70 -3.17 10.10 -13.22
C ASN A 70 -3.56 10.54 -14.64
N ILE A 71 -4.86 10.76 -14.89
CA ILE A 71 -5.36 11.22 -16.19
C ILE A 71 -4.98 12.68 -16.46
N GLY A 72 -4.85 13.49 -15.41
CA GLY A 72 -4.44 14.89 -15.49
C GLY A 72 -3.02 15.11 -16.01
N GLY A 73 -2.25 14.03 -16.23
CA GLY A 73 -0.86 14.09 -16.68
C GLY A 73 0.09 14.57 -15.59
N ILE A 74 -0.29 14.41 -14.31
CA ILE A 74 0.57 14.75 -13.17
C ILE A 74 1.72 13.74 -13.07
N THR A 75 1.45 12.45 -13.28
CA THR A 75 2.44 11.37 -13.32
C THR A 75 3.64 11.71 -14.20
N LEU A 76 3.38 12.17 -15.44
CA LEU A 76 4.44 12.55 -16.39
C LEU A 76 5.30 13.71 -15.90
N ARG A 77 4.72 14.67 -15.18
CA ARG A 77 5.45 15.82 -14.63
C ARG A 77 6.33 15.42 -13.46
N LEU A 78 5.83 14.54 -12.58
CA LEU A 78 6.62 13.96 -11.49
C LEU A 78 7.78 13.11 -12.02
N VAL A 79 7.52 12.28 -13.03
CA VAL A 79 8.57 11.50 -13.72
C VAL A 79 9.62 12.42 -14.33
N ARG A 80 9.21 13.49 -15.01
CA ARG A 80 10.15 14.48 -15.58
C ARG A 80 10.99 15.15 -14.49
N PHE A 81 10.39 15.51 -13.37
CA PHE A 81 11.10 16.11 -12.24
C PHE A 81 12.09 15.14 -11.60
N ALA A 82 11.67 13.90 -11.33
CA ALA A 82 12.54 12.82 -10.87
C ALA A 82 13.72 12.61 -11.86
N ASN A 83 13.45 12.65 -13.16
CA ASN A 83 14.49 12.55 -14.19
C ASN A 83 15.52 13.67 -14.14
N VAL A 84 15.13 14.90 -13.84
CA VAL A 84 16.10 15.98 -13.68
C VAL A 84 16.89 15.86 -12.38
N LEU A 85 16.26 15.37 -11.31
CA LEU A 85 16.93 15.19 -10.02
C LEU A 85 17.98 14.08 -10.03
N VAL A 86 17.66 12.91 -10.60
CA VAL A 86 18.50 11.70 -10.45
C VAL A 86 18.88 11.02 -11.77
N GLY A 87 18.38 11.52 -12.91
CA GLY A 87 18.64 10.90 -14.22
C GLY A 87 20.07 11.04 -14.73
N HIS A 88 20.91 11.84 -14.07
CA HIS A 88 22.34 11.99 -14.37
C HIS A 88 23.21 10.90 -13.74
N PHE A 89 22.68 10.12 -12.81
CA PHE A 89 23.37 8.95 -12.28
C PHE A 89 23.48 7.85 -13.33
N ARG A 90 24.47 6.97 -13.18
CA ARG A 90 24.57 5.75 -13.99
C ARG A 90 23.37 4.85 -13.67
N GLY A 91 22.65 4.36 -14.68
CA GLY A 91 21.36 3.72 -14.42
C GLY A 91 20.24 4.73 -14.16
N GLY A 92 20.36 5.95 -14.68
CA GLY A 92 19.52 7.10 -14.36
C GLY A 92 18.03 6.79 -14.37
N LEU A 93 17.49 6.20 -15.43
CA LEU A 93 16.05 5.88 -15.53
C LEU A 93 15.55 4.90 -14.46
N ALA A 94 16.41 4.01 -13.94
CA ALA A 94 16.04 3.15 -12.83
C ALA A 94 15.92 3.93 -11.51
N HIS A 95 16.81 4.90 -11.28
CA HIS A 95 16.66 5.85 -10.17
C HIS A 95 15.43 6.74 -10.35
N VAL A 96 15.14 7.17 -11.58
CA VAL A 96 13.91 7.92 -11.89
C VAL A 96 12.69 7.11 -11.52
N ASN A 97 12.69 5.81 -11.78
CA ASN A 97 11.59 4.92 -11.40
C ASN A 97 11.35 4.93 -9.90
N ILE A 98 12.40 4.76 -9.10
CA ILE A 98 12.31 4.76 -7.63
C ILE A 98 11.85 6.12 -7.10
N VAL A 99 12.46 7.21 -7.57
CA VAL A 99 12.12 8.57 -7.11
C VAL A 99 10.71 8.96 -7.57
N ALA A 100 10.30 8.60 -8.78
CA ALA A 100 8.94 8.82 -9.25
C ALA A 100 7.93 8.05 -8.39
N SER A 101 8.22 6.80 -8.03
CA SER A 101 7.39 6.01 -7.09
C SER A 101 7.26 6.68 -5.73
N ILE A 102 8.35 7.24 -5.17
CA ILE A 102 8.29 8.01 -3.91
C ILE A 102 7.38 9.25 -4.03
N LEU A 103 7.53 10.00 -5.12
CA LEU A 103 6.73 11.22 -5.35
C LEU A 103 5.26 10.91 -5.67
N PHE A 104 5.00 9.77 -6.31
CA PHE A 104 3.69 9.32 -6.73
C PHE A 104 2.93 8.55 -5.64
N ALA A 105 3.65 7.97 -4.67
CA ALA A 105 3.08 7.23 -3.55
C ALA A 105 1.98 8.02 -2.84
N GLY A 106 2.26 9.30 -2.54
CA GLY A 106 1.31 10.20 -1.90
C GLY A 106 0.12 10.63 -2.76
N LEU A 107 0.00 10.15 -4.00
CA LEU A 107 -1.14 10.40 -4.88
C LEU A 107 -2.00 9.15 -5.09
N SER A 108 -1.37 7.98 -5.18
CA SER A 108 -2.05 6.72 -5.52
C SER A 108 -2.34 5.85 -4.30
N GLY A 109 -1.42 5.77 -3.34
CA GLY A 109 -1.54 4.93 -2.15
C GLY A 109 -1.73 3.43 -2.43
N SER A 110 -1.46 2.97 -3.67
CA SER A 110 -1.70 1.61 -4.15
C SER A 110 -0.56 1.12 -5.04
N ALA A 111 0.08 0.02 -4.65
CA ALA A 111 1.22 -0.52 -5.38
C ALA A 111 0.84 -1.07 -6.76
N VAL A 112 -0.37 -1.63 -6.88
CA VAL A 112 -0.90 -2.15 -8.15
C VAL A 112 -1.17 -1.01 -9.14
N ALA A 113 -1.75 0.09 -8.65
CA ALA A 113 -1.97 1.29 -9.46
C ALA A 113 -0.64 1.92 -9.89
N ASP A 114 0.34 2.00 -8.98
CA ASP A 114 1.68 2.54 -9.26
C ASP A 114 2.40 1.73 -10.34
N THR A 115 2.33 0.40 -10.26
CA THR A 115 2.95 -0.48 -11.26
C THR A 115 2.33 -0.28 -12.62
N SER A 116 1.01 -0.12 -12.70
CA SER A 116 0.32 0.14 -13.97
C SER A 116 0.65 1.52 -14.54
N ALA A 117 0.55 2.57 -13.71
CA ALA A 117 0.73 3.95 -14.13
C ALA A 117 2.19 4.28 -14.47
N LEU A 118 3.13 3.98 -13.57
CA LEU A 118 4.55 4.25 -13.79
C LEU A 118 5.15 3.24 -14.77
N GLY A 119 4.74 1.96 -14.69
CA GLY A 119 5.28 0.92 -15.57
C GLY A 119 4.95 1.12 -17.04
N SER A 120 3.73 1.55 -17.35
CA SER A 120 3.33 1.82 -18.75
C SER A 120 4.14 2.95 -19.42
N ILE A 121 4.77 3.82 -18.62
CA ILE A 121 5.59 4.94 -19.11
C ILE A 121 7.08 4.59 -19.04
N LEU A 122 7.54 4.09 -17.89
CA LEU A 122 8.96 3.92 -17.60
C LEU A 122 9.54 2.65 -18.19
N ILE A 123 8.79 1.54 -18.25
CA ILE A 123 9.32 0.30 -18.82
C ILE A 123 9.69 0.49 -20.30
N PRO A 124 8.80 1.02 -21.18
CA PRO A 124 9.17 1.28 -22.57
C PRO A 124 10.27 2.32 -22.73
N ALA A 125 10.34 3.32 -21.85
CA ALA A 125 11.39 4.32 -21.87
C ALA A 125 12.76 3.72 -21.52
N MET A 126 12.82 2.84 -20.53
CA MET A 126 14.04 2.12 -20.13
C MET A 126 14.49 1.14 -21.23
N GLU A 127 13.57 0.43 -21.89
CA GLU A 127 13.93 -0.44 -23.02
C GLU A 127 14.57 0.34 -24.16
N LYS A 128 14.00 1.50 -24.52
CA LYS A 128 14.55 2.39 -25.56
C LYS A 128 15.94 2.93 -25.20
N ASP A 129 16.20 3.13 -23.91
CA ASP A 129 17.50 3.57 -23.41
C ASP A 129 18.53 2.41 -23.30
N GLY A 130 18.12 1.16 -23.56
CA GLY A 130 19.01 -0.01 -23.61
C GLY A 130 19.01 -0.89 -22.35
N TYR A 131 18.04 -0.72 -21.44
CA TYR A 131 17.86 -1.62 -20.30
C TYR A 131 17.13 -2.89 -20.75
N THR A 132 17.39 -4.01 -20.07
CA THR A 132 16.63 -5.23 -20.34
C THR A 132 15.19 -5.10 -19.83
N THR A 133 14.21 -5.59 -20.59
CA THR A 133 12.79 -5.61 -20.19
C THR A 133 12.58 -6.22 -18.81
N ARG A 134 13.31 -7.30 -18.50
CA ARG A 134 13.27 -7.96 -17.18
C ARG A 134 13.66 -7.01 -16.05
N PHE A 135 14.74 -6.26 -16.22
CA PHE A 135 15.21 -5.32 -15.20
C PHE A 135 14.27 -4.13 -15.05
N SER A 136 13.78 -3.59 -16.16
CA SER A 136 12.80 -2.51 -16.19
C SER A 136 11.51 -2.90 -15.46
N ALA A 137 11.00 -4.11 -15.71
CA ALA A 137 9.84 -4.66 -15.01
C ALA A 137 10.12 -4.85 -13.52
N ALA A 138 11.28 -5.41 -13.17
CA ALA A 138 11.64 -5.71 -11.79
C ALA A 138 11.80 -4.45 -10.92
N VAL A 139 12.47 -3.41 -11.40
CA VAL A 139 12.61 -2.15 -10.63
C VAL A 139 11.28 -1.40 -10.49
N THR A 140 10.42 -1.47 -11.52
CA THR A 140 9.07 -0.89 -11.48
C THR A 140 8.23 -1.60 -10.43
N ALA A 141 8.18 -2.93 -10.47
CA ALA A 141 7.44 -3.75 -9.52
C ALA A 141 7.94 -3.50 -8.09
N ALA A 142 9.25 -3.54 -7.88
CA ALA A 142 9.84 -3.33 -6.56
C ALA A 142 9.56 -1.92 -6.01
N SER A 143 9.71 -0.87 -6.82
CA SER A 143 9.56 0.50 -6.33
C SER A 143 8.10 0.87 -6.08
N SER A 144 7.16 0.23 -6.77
CA SER A 144 5.72 0.41 -6.54
C SER A 144 5.28 -0.05 -5.15
N VAL A 145 6.05 -0.94 -4.48
CA VAL A 145 5.81 -1.34 -3.09
C VAL A 145 5.91 -0.14 -2.13
N ILE A 146 6.62 0.92 -2.51
CA ILE A 146 6.73 2.16 -1.72
C ILE A 146 5.39 2.90 -1.68
N GLY A 147 4.56 2.77 -2.73
CA GLY A 147 3.29 3.48 -2.91
C GLY A 147 2.37 3.44 -1.70
N PRO A 148 1.98 2.25 -1.22
CA PRO A 148 1.13 2.11 -0.03
C PRO A 148 1.83 2.43 1.31
N ILE A 149 3.13 2.70 1.33
CA ILE A 149 3.90 2.94 2.56
C ILE A 149 4.12 4.43 2.80
N ILE A 150 4.45 5.21 1.76
CA ILE A 150 4.59 6.66 1.88
C ILE A 150 3.18 7.30 1.82
N PRO A 151 2.81 8.12 2.82
CA PRO A 151 1.46 8.68 2.89
C PRO A 151 1.11 9.72 1.81
N PRO A 152 -0.19 9.96 1.57
CA PRO A 152 -1.36 9.21 2.07
C PRO A 152 -1.45 7.76 1.57
N SER A 153 -1.96 6.87 2.42
CA SER A 153 -2.02 5.43 2.15
C SER A 153 -3.40 4.84 2.44
N ILE A 154 -3.98 4.15 1.46
CA ILE A 154 -5.31 3.53 1.56
C ILE A 154 -5.28 2.40 2.61
N ILE A 155 -4.23 1.57 2.60
CA ILE A 155 -4.11 0.44 3.51
C ILE A 155 -3.95 0.89 4.98
N MET A 156 -3.32 2.04 5.21
CA MET A 156 -3.21 2.64 6.55
C MET A 156 -4.55 3.19 7.02
N VAL A 157 -5.36 3.79 6.14
CA VAL A 157 -6.73 4.22 6.47
C VAL A 157 -7.59 3.01 6.86
N ILE A 158 -7.50 1.91 6.10
CA ILE A 158 -8.21 0.65 6.40
C ILE A 158 -7.77 0.11 7.77
N TYR A 159 -6.46 0.05 8.04
CA TYR A 159 -5.96 -0.38 9.34
C TYR A 159 -6.49 0.50 10.47
N GLY A 160 -6.35 1.83 10.32
CA GLY A 160 -6.77 2.81 11.33
C GLY A 160 -8.24 2.68 11.68
N LEU A 161 -9.10 2.40 10.69
CA LEU A 161 -10.51 2.12 10.93
C LEU A 161 -10.72 0.84 11.73
N VAL A 162 -10.20 -0.29 11.24
CA VAL A 162 -10.47 -1.62 11.80
C VAL A 162 -9.90 -1.75 13.21
N MET A 163 -8.73 -1.16 13.43
CA MET A 163 -8.01 -1.21 14.70
C MET A 163 -8.22 0.03 15.55
N SER A 164 -9.09 0.96 15.14
CA SER A 164 -9.36 2.22 15.85
C SER A 164 -8.08 3.00 16.20
N THR A 165 -7.13 3.03 15.27
CA THR A 165 -5.82 3.68 15.42
C THR A 165 -5.78 5.00 14.64
N SER A 166 -5.06 6.00 15.15
CA SER A 166 -4.96 7.32 14.50
C SER A 166 -4.34 7.22 13.10
N VAL A 167 -5.10 7.63 12.07
CA VAL A 167 -4.62 7.70 10.68
C VAL A 167 -3.47 8.70 10.53
N ALA A 168 -3.52 9.83 11.24
CA ALA A 168 -2.43 10.81 11.24
C ALA A 168 -1.12 10.22 11.79
N GLY A 169 -1.21 9.47 12.88
CA GLY A 169 -0.06 8.74 13.45
C GLY A 169 0.48 7.68 12.50
N LEU A 170 -0.41 6.93 11.82
CA LEU A 170 -0.01 5.93 10.82
C LEU A 170 0.72 6.57 9.64
N PHE A 171 0.23 7.71 9.16
CA PHE A 171 0.88 8.43 8.08
C PHE A 171 2.30 8.86 8.49
N LEU A 172 2.46 9.49 9.65
CA LEU A 172 3.81 9.84 10.15
C LEU A 172 4.71 8.62 10.31
N ALA A 173 4.17 7.50 10.78
CA ALA A 173 4.93 6.29 11.04
C ALA A 173 5.41 5.59 9.75
N GLY A 174 4.70 5.78 8.63
CA GLY A 174 5.03 5.22 7.31
C GLY A 174 6.14 5.97 6.56
N PHE A 175 6.34 7.25 6.85
CA PHE A 175 7.22 8.12 6.08
C PHE A 175 8.68 7.65 6.09
N VAL A 176 9.24 7.37 7.27
CA VAL A 176 10.63 6.90 7.42
C VAL A 176 10.83 5.52 6.77
N PRO A 177 10.02 4.48 7.06
CA PRO A 177 10.11 3.19 6.36
C PRO A 177 10.07 3.32 4.84
N GLY A 178 9.17 4.13 4.29
CA GLY A 178 9.06 4.31 2.84
C GLY A 178 10.31 4.95 2.22
N LEU A 179 10.88 5.97 2.87
CA LEU A 179 12.15 6.56 2.44
C LEU A 179 13.33 5.60 2.57
N MET A 180 13.35 4.74 3.60
CA MET A 180 14.37 3.70 3.75
C MET A 180 14.30 2.68 2.61
N MET A 181 13.10 2.26 2.21
CA MET A 181 12.90 1.38 1.06
C MET A 181 13.43 2.04 -0.22
N GLY A 182 13.03 3.29 -0.49
CA GLY A 182 13.50 4.06 -1.64
C GLY A 182 15.02 4.23 -1.68
N GLY A 183 15.61 4.69 -0.58
CA GLY A 183 17.06 4.88 -0.47
C GLY A 183 17.84 3.57 -0.63
N GLY A 184 17.40 2.49 0.02
CA GLY A 184 18.00 1.17 -0.11
C GLY A 184 17.93 0.64 -1.54
N MET A 185 16.79 0.84 -2.22
CA MET A 185 16.64 0.47 -3.62
C MET A 185 17.57 1.27 -4.52
N MET A 186 17.70 2.59 -4.30
CA MET A 186 18.62 3.42 -5.07
C MET A 186 20.07 2.96 -4.91
N ILE A 187 20.48 2.60 -3.70
CA ILE A 187 21.82 2.05 -3.44
C ILE A 187 22.05 0.78 -4.26
N VAL A 188 21.11 -0.18 -4.22
CA VAL A 188 21.21 -1.42 -4.99
C VAL A 188 21.18 -1.16 -6.50
N THR A 189 20.35 -0.23 -6.98
CA THR A 189 20.32 0.18 -8.38
C THR A 189 21.68 0.72 -8.84
N ALA A 190 22.34 1.56 -8.04
CA ALA A 190 23.67 2.09 -8.38
C ALA A 190 24.71 0.98 -8.54
N PHE A 191 24.69 -0.04 -7.66
CA PHE A 191 25.56 -1.21 -7.76
C PHE A 191 25.28 -2.04 -9.01
N ILE A 192 24.01 -2.35 -9.29
CA ILE A 192 23.62 -3.13 -10.48
C ILE A 192 23.96 -2.36 -11.76
N ALA A 193 23.69 -1.06 -11.80
CA ALA A 193 23.95 -0.21 -12.96
C ALA A 193 25.44 -0.12 -13.29
N LYS A 194 26.31 -0.08 -12.27
CA LYS A 194 27.77 -0.17 -12.44
C LYS A 194 28.18 -1.55 -12.95
N ARG A 195 27.66 -2.63 -12.36
CA ARG A 195 28.03 -4.01 -12.72
C ARG A 195 27.60 -4.41 -14.13
N ARG A 196 26.41 -3.97 -14.57
CA ARG A 196 25.84 -4.30 -15.89
C ARG A 196 26.13 -3.28 -16.96
N ASN A 197 26.97 -2.30 -16.64
CA ASN A 197 27.32 -1.20 -17.52
C ASN A 197 26.12 -0.49 -18.16
N PHE A 198 25.06 -0.24 -17.38
CA PHE A 198 23.89 0.49 -17.88
C PHE A 198 24.24 1.91 -18.36
N PRO A 199 23.41 2.49 -19.26
CA PRO A 199 23.62 3.82 -19.81
C PRO A 199 23.80 4.87 -18.72
N LYS A 200 24.67 5.84 -19.00
CA LYS A 200 24.86 7.03 -18.21
C LYS A 200 24.63 8.21 -19.13
N ARG A 201 23.77 9.15 -18.75
CA ARG A 201 23.67 10.42 -19.47
C ARG A 201 24.99 11.18 -19.35
N ASP A 202 25.43 11.77 -20.46
CA ASP A 202 26.72 12.45 -20.55
C ASP A 202 26.81 13.72 -19.70
N ALA A 203 25.67 14.37 -19.40
CA ALA A 203 25.63 15.61 -18.65
C ALA A 203 24.53 15.63 -17.59
N MET A 204 24.81 16.29 -16.46
CA MET A 204 23.78 16.74 -15.54
C MET A 204 22.83 17.71 -16.25
N SER A 205 21.54 17.63 -15.92
CA SER A 205 20.57 18.61 -16.39
C SER A 205 20.98 20.01 -15.95
N SER A 206 20.82 20.98 -16.86
CA SER A 206 21.19 22.37 -16.56
C SER A 206 20.32 22.93 -15.42
N PHE A 207 20.82 23.93 -14.69
CA PHE A 207 20.03 24.61 -13.66
C PHE A 207 18.70 25.16 -14.22
N LYS A 208 18.71 25.61 -15.49
CA LYS A 208 17.52 26.07 -16.20
C LYS A 208 16.49 24.94 -16.39
N GLU A 209 16.93 23.76 -16.80
CA GLU A 209 16.06 22.58 -16.93
C GLU A 209 15.51 22.12 -15.58
N MET A 210 16.35 22.13 -14.54
CA MET A 210 15.94 21.81 -13.17
C MET A 210 14.87 22.75 -12.66
N TRP A 211 15.05 24.05 -12.85
CA TRP A 211 14.06 25.04 -12.45
C TRP A 211 12.76 24.92 -13.25
N GLN A 212 12.82 24.62 -14.55
CA GLN A 212 11.63 24.39 -15.37
C GLN A 212 10.88 23.11 -14.95
N ALA A 213 11.60 22.02 -14.68
CA ALA A 213 10.99 20.78 -14.20
C ALA A 213 10.37 20.96 -12.80
N PHE A 214 11.07 21.66 -11.91
CA PHE A 214 10.55 22.02 -10.60
C PHE A 214 9.27 22.84 -10.72
N LYS A 215 9.26 23.91 -11.52
CA LYS A 215 8.04 24.71 -11.76
C LYS A 215 6.87 23.88 -12.28
N GLY A 216 7.15 22.92 -13.17
CA GLY A 216 6.13 22.00 -13.70
C GLY A 216 5.59 21.00 -12.68
N ALA A 217 6.43 20.56 -11.73
CA ALA A 217 6.06 19.60 -10.69
C ALA A 217 5.64 20.25 -9.36
N PHE A 218 5.90 21.54 -9.16
CA PHE A 218 5.68 22.25 -7.90
C PHE A 218 4.22 22.12 -7.44
N LEU A 219 3.27 22.42 -8.33
CA LEU A 219 1.85 22.32 -8.02
C LEU A 219 1.42 20.87 -7.70
N PRO A 220 1.73 19.85 -8.53
CA PRO A 220 1.55 18.46 -8.12
C PRO A 220 2.10 18.08 -6.74
N LEU A 221 3.33 18.51 -6.44
CA LEU A 221 4.02 18.21 -5.18
C LEU A 221 3.39 18.91 -3.98
N LEU A 222 2.56 19.94 -4.17
CA LEU A 222 1.78 20.51 -3.09
C LEU A 222 0.67 19.56 -2.62
N THR A 223 0.27 18.55 -3.40
CA THR A 223 -0.84 17.67 -3.00
C THR A 223 -0.53 16.89 -1.71
N PRO A 224 0.60 16.15 -1.59
CA PRO A 224 0.91 15.47 -0.33
C PRO A 224 1.11 16.47 0.82
N VAL A 225 1.59 17.69 0.53
CA VAL A 225 1.75 18.77 1.52
C VAL A 225 0.41 19.30 2.02
N ILE A 226 -0.59 19.47 1.14
CA ILE A 226 -1.95 19.88 1.52
C ILE A 226 -2.60 18.80 2.39
N ILE A 227 -2.44 17.54 2.00
CA ILE A 227 -3.01 16.39 2.72
C ILE A 227 -2.36 16.25 4.09
N LEU A 228 -1.03 16.07 4.12
CA LEU A 228 -0.30 15.88 5.37
C LEU A 228 -0.29 17.14 6.22
N GLY A 229 -0.01 18.31 5.63
CA GLY A 229 -0.02 19.58 6.36
C GLY A 229 -1.39 19.87 6.97
N GLY A 230 -2.49 19.62 6.24
CA GLY A 230 -3.85 19.79 6.76
C GLY A 230 -4.19 18.81 7.89
N ILE A 231 -3.82 17.54 7.75
CA ILE A 231 -4.05 16.51 8.79
C ILE A 231 -3.21 16.80 10.05
N LEU A 232 -1.92 17.09 9.87
CA LEU A 232 -0.98 17.26 10.97
C LEU A 232 -1.15 18.58 11.72
N SER A 233 -1.63 19.63 11.05
CA SER A 233 -2.01 20.89 11.70
C SER A 233 -3.37 20.82 12.39
N GLY A 234 -4.12 19.72 12.25
CA GLY A 234 -5.46 19.56 12.79
C GLY A 234 -6.54 20.37 12.08
N VAL A 235 -6.21 21.01 10.94
CA VAL A 235 -7.18 21.76 10.12
C VAL A 235 -8.14 20.80 9.42
N PHE A 236 -7.66 19.62 9.02
CA PHE A 236 -8.46 18.59 8.35
C PHE A 236 -8.41 17.27 9.11
N THR A 237 -9.55 16.60 9.17
CA THR A 237 -9.60 15.15 9.34
C THR A 237 -9.09 14.44 8.07
N PRO A 238 -8.72 13.14 8.13
CA PRO A 238 -8.31 12.40 6.94
C PRO A 238 -9.35 12.44 5.79
N THR A 239 -10.64 12.41 6.12
CA THR A 239 -11.72 12.50 5.14
C THR A 239 -11.80 13.88 4.49
N GLU A 240 -11.70 14.95 5.26
CA GLU A 240 -11.68 16.33 4.74
C GLU A 240 -10.43 16.58 3.89
N ALA A 241 -9.28 16.04 4.30
CA ALA A 241 -8.04 16.12 3.54
C ALA A 241 -8.14 15.40 2.19
N ALA A 242 -8.83 14.25 2.13
CA ALA A 242 -9.12 13.56 0.88
C ALA A 242 -10.05 14.40 -0.02
N GLY A 243 -11.07 15.04 0.55
CA GLY A 243 -11.93 15.97 -0.18
C GLY A 243 -11.18 17.19 -0.74
N ALA A 244 -10.30 17.78 0.07
CA ALA A 244 -9.41 18.87 -0.34
C ALA A 244 -8.46 18.42 -1.46
N ALA A 245 -7.93 17.19 -1.38
CA ALA A 245 -7.11 16.61 -2.44
C ALA A 245 -7.87 16.46 -3.76
N VAL A 246 -9.12 16.00 -3.73
CA VAL A 246 -9.98 15.93 -4.93
C VAL A 246 -10.23 17.32 -5.51
N ALA A 247 -10.60 18.30 -4.69
CA ALA A 247 -10.82 19.67 -5.13
C ALA A 247 -9.56 20.26 -5.77
N TYR A 248 -8.40 20.04 -5.15
CA TYR A 248 -7.11 20.47 -5.68
C TYR A 248 -6.74 19.76 -6.98
N ALA A 249 -6.95 18.44 -7.06
CA ALA A 249 -6.74 17.65 -8.27
C ALA A 249 -7.57 18.17 -9.44
N LEU A 250 -8.86 18.45 -9.21
CA LEU A 250 -9.76 19.02 -10.20
C LEU A 250 -9.30 20.41 -10.65
N PHE A 251 -8.96 21.29 -9.70
CA PHE A 251 -8.46 22.62 -10.02
C PHE A 251 -7.20 22.57 -10.88
N LEU A 252 -6.22 21.72 -10.51
CA LEU A 252 -5.02 21.53 -11.31
C LEU A 252 -5.34 21.00 -12.70
N SER A 253 -6.11 19.93 -12.81
CA SER A 253 -6.39 19.28 -14.09
C SER A 253 -7.28 20.11 -15.03
N PHE A 254 -8.23 20.88 -14.50
CA PHE A 254 -9.13 21.73 -15.31
C PHE A 254 -8.58 23.11 -15.60
N VAL A 255 -8.07 23.81 -14.59
CA VAL A 255 -7.78 25.25 -14.69
C VAL A 255 -6.33 25.49 -15.09
N VAL A 256 -5.41 24.80 -14.42
CA VAL A 256 -3.97 25.03 -14.57
C VAL A 256 -3.40 24.24 -15.74
N LEU A 257 -3.57 22.92 -15.71
CA LEU A 257 -3.00 21.99 -16.69
C LEU A 257 -3.89 21.87 -17.93
N ARG A 258 -5.20 22.10 -17.78
CA ARG A 258 -6.22 22.01 -18.84
C ARG A 258 -6.15 20.69 -19.62
N THR A 259 -5.85 19.60 -18.91
CA THR A 259 -5.66 18.26 -19.48
C THR A 259 -6.94 17.43 -19.49
N ILE A 260 -7.90 17.74 -18.61
CA ILE A 260 -9.16 17.01 -18.46
C ILE A 260 -10.34 17.86 -18.92
N LYS A 261 -11.31 17.25 -19.60
CA LYS A 261 -12.61 17.84 -19.97
C LYS A 261 -13.72 17.29 -19.07
N LEU A 262 -14.83 18.02 -18.97
CA LEU A 262 -15.94 17.63 -18.09
C LEU A 262 -16.51 16.23 -18.44
N LYS A 263 -16.48 15.87 -19.73
CA LYS A 263 -16.89 14.55 -20.21
C LYS A 263 -16.02 13.39 -19.69
N ASP A 264 -14.75 13.66 -19.38
CA ASP A 264 -13.81 12.63 -18.92
C ASP A 264 -14.11 12.26 -17.45
N LEU A 265 -14.79 13.14 -16.70
CA LEU A 265 -15.16 12.89 -15.31
C LEU A 265 -16.12 11.72 -15.13
N MET A 266 -17.01 11.46 -16.09
CA MET A 266 -17.89 10.29 -16.00
C MET A 266 -17.09 8.99 -15.97
N GLY A 267 -16.04 8.90 -16.78
CA GLY A 267 -15.13 7.75 -16.77
C GLY A 267 -14.37 7.63 -15.45
N VAL A 268 -13.91 8.76 -14.90
CA VAL A 268 -13.24 8.83 -13.59
C VAL A 268 -14.17 8.33 -12.49
N PHE A 269 -15.37 8.91 -12.36
CA PHE A 269 -16.33 8.54 -11.32
C PHE A 269 -16.75 7.08 -11.43
N TYR A 270 -16.93 6.55 -12.65
CA TYR A 270 -17.25 5.14 -12.85
C TYR A 270 -16.13 4.23 -12.35
N ARG A 271 -14.87 4.46 -12.77
CA ARG A 271 -13.73 3.63 -12.35
C ARG A 271 -13.48 3.72 -10.85
N THR A 272 -13.52 4.93 -10.29
CA THR A 272 -13.41 5.13 -8.84
C THR A 272 -14.56 4.47 -8.09
N GLY A 273 -15.80 4.57 -8.60
CA GLY A 273 -16.98 3.96 -8.00
C GLY A 273 -16.88 2.44 -7.93
N VAL A 274 -16.46 1.78 -9.02
CA VAL A 274 -16.23 0.33 -9.07
C VAL A 274 -15.14 -0.10 -8.07
N ALA A 275 -13.99 0.59 -8.06
CA ALA A 275 -12.91 0.29 -7.13
C ALA A 275 -13.35 0.48 -5.66
N SER A 276 -14.09 1.55 -5.38
CA SER A 276 -14.60 1.86 -4.05
C SER A 276 -15.65 0.85 -3.59
N ALA A 277 -16.56 0.43 -4.47
CA ALA A 277 -17.56 -0.59 -4.17
C ALA A 277 -16.91 -1.92 -3.78
N ALA A 278 -15.85 -2.33 -4.48
CA ALA A 278 -15.10 -3.53 -4.13
C ALA A 278 -14.46 -3.43 -2.74
N ILE A 279 -13.80 -2.31 -2.41
CA ILE A 279 -13.16 -2.12 -1.10
C ILE A 279 -14.21 -2.04 0.01
N LEU A 280 -15.27 -1.25 -0.16
CA LEU A 280 -16.32 -1.10 0.85
C LEU A 280 -17.06 -2.42 1.09
N PHE A 281 -17.29 -3.23 0.05
CA PHE A 281 -17.86 -4.55 0.21
C PHE A 281 -16.97 -5.47 1.05
N VAL A 282 -15.65 -5.49 0.77
CA VAL A 282 -14.68 -6.25 1.58
C VAL A 282 -14.63 -5.75 3.02
N VAL A 283 -14.65 -4.43 3.26
CA VAL A 283 -14.68 -3.87 4.62
C VAL A 283 -15.95 -4.27 5.37
N GLY A 284 -17.11 -4.22 4.71
CA GLY A 284 -18.38 -4.62 5.29
C GLY A 284 -18.37 -6.09 5.72
N THR A 285 -17.97 -7.00 4.84
CA THR A 285 -17.93 -8.44 5.15
C THR A 285 -16.81 -8.79 6.14
N ALA A 286 -15.68 -8.08 6.08
CA ALA A 286 -14.62 -8.20 7.07
C ALA A 286 -15.03 -7.74 8.47
N THR A 287 -15.85 -6.69 8.59
CA THR A 287 -16.35 -6.23 9.90
C THR A 287 -17.19 -7.31 10.57
N VAL A 288 -17.99 -8.03 9.78
CA VAL A 288 -18.75 -9.20 10.24
C VAL A 288 -17.80 -10.32 10.67
N PHE A 289 -16.80 -10.64 9.86
CA PHE A 289 -15.79 -11.65 10.16
C PHE A 289 -14.97 -11.31 11.42
N GLY A 290 -14.48 -10.08 11.55
CA GLY A 290 -13.76 -9.60 12.72
C GLY A 290 -14.61 -9.69 14.00
N GLY A 291 -15.91 -9.37 13.90
CA GLY A 291 -16.84 -9.54 15.01
C GLY A 291 -16.93 -10.98 15.52
N ILE A 292 -17.07 -11.97 14.63
CA ILE A 292 -17.10 -13.38 15.03
C ILE A 292 -15.73 -13.86 15.55
N VAL A 293 -14.62 -13.38 14.98
CA VAL A 293 -13.25 -13.64 15.47
C VAL A 293 -13.12 -13.20 16.92
N THR A 294 -13.49 -11.97 17.25
CA THR A 294 -13.42 -11.44 18.62
C THR A 294 -14.30 -12.24 19.58
N ILE A 295 -15.56 -12.49 19.21
CA ILE A 295 -16.51 -13.25 20.05
C ILE A 295 -16.06 -14.71 20.23
N SER A 296 -15.37 -15.29 19.25
CA SER A 296 -14.89 -16.67 19.32
C SER A 296 -13.71 -16.88 20.28
N GLY A 297 -13.07 -15.80 20.74
CA GLY A 297 -11.84 -15.86 21.52
C GLY A 297 -10.62 -16.31 20.71
N LEU A 298 -10.72 -16.30 19.36
CA LEU A 298 -9.62 -16.70 18.48
C LEU A 298 -8.32 -15.92 18.74
N PRO A 299 -8.31 -14.58 18.96
CA PRO A 299 -7.08 -13.86 19.30
C PRO A 299 -6.41 -14.41 20.56
N VAL A 300 -7.18 -14.78 21.59
CA VAL A 300 -6.64 -15.38 22.82
C VAL A 300 -6.04 -16.77 22.54
N LYS A 301 -6.71 -17.60 21.73
CA LYS A 301 -6.22 -18.93 21.35
C LYS A 301 -4.92 -18.85 20.55
N ILE A 302 -4.84 -17.92 19.60
CA ILE A 302 -3.62 -17.68 18.81
C ILE A 302 -2.53 -17.15 19.72
N GLY A 303 -2.82 -16.21 20.61
CA GLY A 303 -1.86 -15.77 21.62
C GLY A 303 -1.28 -16.95 22.41
N ASN A 304 -2.14 -17.80 22.98
CA ASN A 304 -1.70 -18.97 23.75
C ASN A 304 -0.90 -19.98 22.92
N PHE A 305 -1.31 -20.25 21.68
CA PHE A 305 -0.57 -21.12 20.76
C PHE A 305 0.82 -20.56 20.46
N VAL A 306 0.91 -19.27 20.19
CA VAL A 306 2.19 -18.62 19.89
C VAL A 306 3.09 -18.59 21.13
N PHE A 307 2.55 -18.28 22.32
CA PHE A 307 3.28 -18.38 23.58
C PHE A 307 3.76 -19.81 23.88
N SER A 308 3.03 -20.85 23.44
CA SER A 308 3.50 -22.23 23.59
C SER A 308 4.73 -22.58 22.74
N ILE A 309 5.00 -21.80 21.68
CA ILE A 309 6.21 -21.95 20.86
C ILE A 309 7.38 -21.20 21.50
N THR A 310 7.16 -19.96 21.93
CA THR A 310 8.20 -19.13 22.54
C THR A 310 7.63 -17.99 23.37
N ASP A 311 8.31 -17.69 24.49
CA ASP A 311 8.07 -16.49 25.30
C ASP A 311 8.90 -15.28 24.82
N ASN A 312 9.80 -15.48 23.85
CA ASN A 312 10.68 -14.43 23.36
C ASN A 312 9.97 -13.57 22.31
N THR A 313 9.70 -12.31 22.66
CA THR A 313 9.06 -11.31 21.79
C THR A 313 9.74 -11.15 20.42
N TYR A 314 11.07 -11.26 20.35
CA TYR A 314 11.82 -11.12 19.10
C TYR A 314 11.60 -12.29 18.14
N ILE A 315 11.58 -13.51 18.67
CA ILE A 315 11.28 -14.71 17.86
C ILE A 315 9.82 -14.67 17.40
N LEU A 316 8.93 -14.19 18.25
CA LEU A 316 7.52 -14.03 17.93
C LEU A 316 7.30 -13.04 16.79
N LEU A 317 7.96 -11.88 16.86
CA LEU A 317 7.97 -10.88 15.80
C LEU A 317 8.52 -11.44 14.48
N LEU A 318 9.57 -12.27 14.52
CA LEU A 318 10.08 -12.97 13.34
C LEU A 318 9.03 -13.89 12.71
N LEU A 319 8.36 -14.72 13.51
CA LEU A 319 7.31 -15.62 13.03
C LEU A 319 6.15 -14.85 12.39
N ILE A 320 5.79 -13.70 12.96
CA ILE A 320 4.73 -12.84 12.42
C ILE A 320 5.15 -12.18 11.12
N ASN A 321 6.37 -11.71 11.00
CA ASN A 321 6.89 -11.19 9.72
C ASN A 321 6.81 -12.26 8.64
N ILE A 322 7.27 -13.48 8.94
CA ILE A 322 7.21 -14.60 7.99
C ILE A 322 5.76 -14.90 7.60
N LEU A 323 4.85 -14.99 8.58
CA LEU A 323 3.43 -15.22 8.33
C LEU A 323 2.83 -14.13 7.44
N LEU A 324 3.06 -12.86 7.77
CA LEU A 324 2.52 -11.72 7.04
C LEU A 324 3.08 -11.66 5.62
N LEU A 325 4.36 -11.93 5.44
CA LEU A 325 4.99 -11.99 4.11
C LEU A 325 4.38 -13.10 3.26
N ILE A 326 4.21 -14.30 3.84
CA ILE A 326 3.56 -15.44 3.16
C ILE A 326 2.13 -15.06 2.79
N VAL A 327 1.34 -14.52 3.71
CA VAL A 327 -0.05 -14.14 3.42
C VAL A 327 -0.11 -13.07 2.33
N GLY A 328 0.77 -12.07 2.38
CA GLY A 328 0.85 -11.03 1.36
C GLY A 328 1.23 -11.55 -0.03
N MET A 329 1.88 -12.72 -0.15
CA MET A 329 2.12 -13.33 -1.46
C MET A 329 0.82 -13.72 -2.16
N PHE A 330 -0.19 -14.16 -1.41
CA PHE A 330 -1.45 -14.68 -1.95
C PHE A 330 -2.58 -13.63 -1.95
N LEU A 331 -2.54 -12.70 -0.99
CA LEU A 331 -3.63 -11.77 -0.72
C LEU A 331 -3.22 -10.33 -0.97
N ASP A 332 -4.15 -9.54 -1.52
CA ASP A 332 -4.03 -8.08 -1.48
C ASP A 332 -3.89 -7.58 -0.03
N ALA A 333 -3.15 -6.49 0.17
CA ALA A 333 -2.88 -5.95 1.49
C ALA A 333 -4.18 -5.53 2.21
N SER A 334 -5.17 -5.01 1.47
CA SER A 334 -6.45 -4.54 2.03
C SER A 334 -7.25 -5.67 2.71
N PRO A 335 -7.60 -6.78 2.02
CA PRO A 335 -8.26 -7.92 2.67
C PRO A 335 -7.40 -8.61 3.73
N ALA A 336 -6.07 -8.66 3.54
CA ALA A 336 -5.20 -9.27 4.54
C ALA A 336 -5.19 -8.50 5.87
N ILE A 337 -5.18 -7.16 5.82
CA ILE A 337 -5.29 -6.32 7.03
C ILE A 337 -6.62 -6.55 7.75
N LEU A 338 -7.70 -6.63 6.98
CA LEU A 338 -9.05 -6.83 7.49
C LEU A 338 -9.24 -8.18 8.21
N ILE A 339 -8.51 -9.21 7.77
CA ILE A 339 -8.55 -10.55 8.37
C ILE A 339 -7.57 -10.65 9.54
N LEU A 340 -6.30 -10.32 9.30
CA LEU A 340 -5.22 -10.58 10.25
C LEU A 340 -5.10 -9.50 11.32
N GLY A 341 -5.50 -8.26 11.05
CA GLY A 341 -5.44 -7.16 12.02
C GLY A 341 -6.14 -7.52 13.34
N PRO A 342 -7.46 -7.83 13.31
CA PRO A 342 -8.20 -8.23 14.51
C PRO A 342 -7.67 -9.49 15.21
N ILE A 343 -6.94 -10.34 14.49
CA ILE A 343 -6.38 -11.59 15.00
C ILE A 343 -5.03 -11.35 15.70
N LEU A 344 -4.12 -10.62 15.04
CA LEU A 344 -2.73 -10.48 15.46
C LEU A 344 -2.50 -9.26 16.34
N ALA A 345 -3.16 -8.13 16.06
CA ALA A 345 -2.91 -6.89 16.78
C ALA A 345 -3.19 -6.98 18.29
N PRO A 346 -4.31 -7.57 18.76
CA PRO A 346 -4.53 -7.71 20.21
C PRO A 346 -3.44 -8.56 20.89
N THR A 347 -2.92 -9.56 20.19
CA THR A 347 -1.82 -10.40 20.69
C THR A 347 -0.52 -9.59 20.78
N MET A 348 -0.23 -8.74 19.78
CA MET A 348 0.97 -7.88 19.80
C MET A 348 0.90 -6.81 20.88
N MET A 349 -0.27 -6.21 21.09
CA MET A 349 -0.46 -5.23 22.16
C MET A 349 -0.25 -5.83 23.55
N LYS A 350 -0.64 -7.10 23.76
CA LYS A 350 -0.33 -7.83 25.01
C LYS A 350 1.17 -8.03 25.25
N LEU A 351 1.98 -8.06 24.18
CA LEU A 351 3.44 -8.13 24.26
C LEU A 351 4.10 -6.76 24.49
N GLY A 352 3.32 -5.70 24.69
CA GLY A 352 3.83 -4.34 24.84
C GLY A 352 4.20 -3.65 23.52
N ILE A 353 3.84 -4.25 22.37
CA ILE A 353 4.08 -3.63 21.07
C ILE A 353 3.01 -2.56 20.82
N HIS A 354 3.47 -1.36 20.50
CA HIS A 354 2.58 -0.22 20.25
C HIS A 354 1.69 -0.46 19.01
N PRO A 355 0.39 -0.09 19.02
CA PRO A 355 -0.53 -0.29 17.89
C PRO A 355 -0.02 0.31 16.57
N LEU A 356 0.46 1.56 16.59
CA LEU A 356 1.05 2.20 15.40
C LEU A 356 2.26 1.44 14.87
N HIS A 357 3.10 0.91 15.78
CA HIS A 357 4.30 0.19 15.39
C HIS A 357 3.92 -1.11 14.67
N PHE A 358 3.00 -1.88 15.26
CA PHE A 358 2.51 -3.10 14.65
C PHE A 358 1.78 -2.85 13.32
N ALA A 359 1.05 -1.74 13.21
CA ALA A 359 0.40 -1.34 11.97
C ALA A 359 1.40 -1.19 10.82
N ILE A 360 2.54 -0.53 11.07
CA ILE A 360 3.59 -0.35 10.07
C ILE A 360 4.26 -1.68 9.72
N ILE A 361 4.54 -2.54 10.71
CA ILE A 361 5.04 -3.89 10.45
C ILE A 361 4.08 -4.63 9.50
N MET A 362 2.78 -4.58 9.80
CA MET A 362 1.76 -5.27 9.03
C MET A 362 1.61 -4.71 7.62
N CYS A 363 1.55 -3.38 7.46
CA CYS A 363 1.42 -2.73 6.16
C CYS A 363 2.65 -3.02 5.27
N VAL A 364 3.86 -2.89 5.81
CA VAL A 364 5.10 -3.14 5.04
C VAL A 364 5.22 -4.61 4.65
N ASN A 365 5.02 -5.56 5.56
CA ASN A 365 5.11 -6.99 5.21
C ASN A 365 4.10 -7.38 4.14
N LEU A 366 2.84 -6.97 4.28
CA LEU A 366 1.80 -7.33 3.32
C LEU A 366 2.08 -6.72 1.95
N THR A 367 2.52 -5.46 1.89
CA THR A 367 2.84 -4.79 0.63
C THR A 367 4.05 -5.41 -0.06
N VAL A 368 5.08 -5.78 0.71
CA VAL A 368 6.26 -6.51 0.18
C VAL A 368 5.86 -7.92 -0.29
N GLY A 369 4.92 -8.57 0.40
CA GLY A 369 4.32 -9.83 -0.02
C GLY A 369 3.68 -9.73 -1.41
N LEU A 370 3.02 -8.61 -1.76
CA LEU A 370 2.43 -8.39 -3.10
C LEU A 370 3.46 -8.38 -4.24
N ALA A 371 4.72 -8.15 -3.92
CA ALA A 371 5.84 -8.22 -4.85
C ALA A 371 6.58 -9.57 -4.76
N THR A 372 6.18 -10.52 -3.92
CA THR A 372 6.91 -11.77 -3.70
C THR A 372 6.16 -12.95 -4.34
N PRO A 373 6.83 -13.86 -5.09
CA PRO A 373 6.22 -15.11 -5.57
C PRO A 373 5.65 -15.96 -4.42
N PRO A 374 4.65 -16.82 -4.65
CA PRO A 374 4.26 -17.42 -5.93
C PRO A 374 3.23 -16.66 -6.78
N LEU A 375 2.39 -15.81 -6.18
CA LEU A 375 1.36 -15.04 -6.92
C LEU A 375 1.84 -13.60 -7.13
N GLY A 376 1.92 -12.81 -6.06
CA GLY A 376 2.40 -11.43 -6.11
C GLY A 376 1.67 -10.55 -7.14
N LEU A 377 0.55 -9.93 -6.76
CA LEU A 377 -0.29 -9.12 -7.67
C LEU A 377 0.49 -8.07 -8.46
N ILE A 378 1.51 -7.46 -7.85
CA ILE A 378 2.37 -6.47 -8.51
C ILE A 378 3.16 -7.12 -9.65
N LEU A 379 3.66 -8.34 -9.46
CA LEU A 379 4.38 -9.08 -10.49
C LEU A 379 3.48 -9.47 -11.66
N PHE A 380 2.21 -9.80 -11.42
CA PHE A 380 1.24 -10.05 -12.49
C PHE A 380 0.96 -8.80 -13.33
N VAL A 381 0.84 -7.63 -12.69
CA VAL A 381 0.67 -6.36 -13.41
C VAL A 381 1.91 -6.06 -14.25
N ALA A 382 3.11 -6.18 -13.68
CA ALA A 382 4.36 -5.98 -14.43
C ALA A 382 4.52 -6.99 -15.58
N SER A 383 4.11 -8.24 -15.37
CA SER A 383 4.06 -9.29 -16.39
C SER A 383 3.08 -8.93 -17.51
N SER A 384 1.90 -8.40 -17.21
CA SER A 384 0.92 -7.98 -18.22
C SER A 384 1.43 -6.84 -19.11
N LEU A 385 2.25 -5.94 -18.57
CA LEU A 385 2.84 -4.82 -19.30
C LEU A 385 3.99 -5.25 -20.24
N THR A 386 4.71 -6.31 -19.88
CA THR A 386 5.93 -6.74 -20.59
C THR A 386 5.81 -8.06 -21.33
N ARG A 387 4.73 -8.81 -21.08
CA ARG A 387 4.49 -10.20 -21.53
C ARG A 387 5.56 -11.21 -21.06
N LEU A 388 6.41 -10.84 -20.10
CA LEU A 388 7.36 -11.75 -19.47
C LEU A 388 6.68 -12.66 -18.48
N GLN A 389 7.24 -13.85 -18.25
CA GLN A 389 6.78 -14.73 -17.17
C GLN A 389 7.03 -14.07 -15.80
N VAL A 390 6.06 -14.19 -14.88
CA VAL A 390 6.14 -13.67 -13.50
C VAL A 390 7.44 -14.10 -12.82
N LEU A 391 7.86 -15.35 -13.02
CA LEU A 391 9.07 -15.90 -12.41
C LEU A 391 10.36 -15.24 -12.95
N GLU A 392 10.38 -14.79 -14.21
CA GLU A 392 11.52 -14.06 -14.77
C GLU A 392 11.68 -12.70 -14.11
N ILE A 393 10.56 -11.97 -13.94
CA ILE A 393 10.55 -10.66 -13.26
C ILE A 393 10.94 -10.84 -11.80
N ALA A 394 10.38 -11.84 -11.12
CA ALA A 394 10.66 -12.11 -9.72
C ALA A 394 12.14 -12.43 -9.45
N ARG A 395 12.76 -13.28 -10.29
CA ARG A 395 14.20 -13.59 -10.18
C ARG A 395 15.06 -12.35 -10.34
N GLU A 396 14.71 -11.49 -11.28
CA GLU A 396 15.41 -10.24 -11.53
C GLU A 396 15.21 -9.22 -10.39
N MET A 397 14.11 -9.34 -9.65
CA MET A 397 13.76 -8.45 -8.54
C MET A 397 14.39 -8.84 -7.19
N ILE A 398 15.00 -10.02 -7.07
CA ILE A 398 15.60 -10.52 -5.81
C ILE A 398 16.45 -9.48 -5.08
N PRO A 399 17.38 -8.74 -5.74
CA PRO A 399 18.18 -7.73 -5.05
C PRO A 399 17.35 -6.64 -4.35
N TYR A 400 16.24 -6.23 -4.97
CA TYR A 400 15.33 -5.25 -4.39
C TYR A 400 14.46 -5.86 -3.30
N LEU A 401 14.04 -7.12 -3.46
CA LEU A 401 13.31 -7.83 -2.41
C LEU A 401 14.16 -7.98 -1.13
N LEU A 402 15.46 -8.23 -1.27
CA LEU A 402 16.38 -8.27 -0.12
C LEU A 402 16.45 -6.93 0.61
N VAL A 403 16.40 -5.80 -0.10
CA VAL A 403 16.30 -4.46 0.53
C VAL A 403 15.02 -4.35 1.34
N HIS A 404 13.88 -4.73 0.75
CA HIS A 404 12.60 -4.68 1.45
C HIS A 404 12.56 -5.56 2.69
N ILE A 405 13.11 -6.78 2.61
CA ILE A 405 13.25 -7.69 3.75
C ILE A 405 14.16 -7.08 4.82
N ALA A 406 15.28 -6.46 4.44
CA ALA A 406 16.14 -5.76 5.38
C ALA A 406 15.40 -4.61 6.08
N VAL A 407 14.62 -3.82 5.33
CA VAL A 407 13.79 -2.76 5.93
C VAL A 407 12.74 -3.34 6.88
N ILE A 408 12.08 -4.45 6.54
CA ILE A 408 11.14 -5.15 7.44
C ILE A 408 11.81 -5.50 8.77
N PHE A 409 13.03 -6.05 8.74
CA PHE A 409 13.74 -6.38 9.97
C PHE A 409 14.16 -5.14 10.75
N LEU A 410 14.65 -4.11 10.06
CA LEU A 410 15.02 -2.85 10.70
C LEU A 410 13.82 -2.23 11.41
N ILE A 411 12.68 -2.06 10.73
CA ILE A 411 11.49 -1.49 11.37
C ILE A 411 11.02 -2.37 12.52
N THR A 412 10.97 -3.69 12.35
CA THR A 412 10.45 -4.62 13.38
C THR A 412 11.23 -4.54 14.68
N TYR A 413 12.56 -4.51 14.60
CA TYR A 413 13.41 -4.58 15.79
C TYR A 413 13.87 -3.22 16.30
N LEU A 414 13.71 -2.17 15.50
CA LEU A 414 14.05 -0.79 15.86
C LEU A 414 12.78 0.08 15.81
N PRO A 415 11.90 0.02 16.84
CA PRO A 415 10.63 0.75 16.85
C PRO A 415 10.80 2.25 16.63
N PHE A 416 11.92 2.84 17.03
CA PHE A 416 12.19 4.27 16.84
C PHE A 416 12.12 4.69 15.36
N LEU A 417 12.41 3.81 14.40
CA LEU A 417 12.33 4.16 12.98
C LEU A 417 10.91 4.53 12.55
N SER A 418 9.90 3.83 13.06
CA SER A 418 8.49 4.13 12.76
C SER A 418 7.86 5.06 13.80
N MET A 419 8.35 5.06 15.04
CA MET A 419 7.70 5.77 16.15
C MET A 419 8.25 7.18 16.44
N THR A 420 9.42 7.56 15.88
CA THR A 420 10.03 8.87 16.18
C THR A 420 9.18 10.04 15.68
N LEU A 421 8.75 10.00 14.41
CA LEU A 421 7.92 11.08 13.84
C LEU A 421 6.56 11.21 14.53
N PRO A 422 5.79 10.13 14.76
CA PRO A 422 4.55 10.20 15.54
C PRO A 422 4.75 10.80 16.94
N LYS A 423 5.79 10.39 17.66
CA LYS A 423 6.08 10.89 19.01
C LYS A 423 6.37 12.39 19.02
N ILE A 424 7.21 12.88 18.10
CA ILE A 424 7.57 14.30 18.02
C ILE A 424 6.33 15.15 17.69
N ALA A 425 5.44 14.65 16.83
CA ALA A 425 4.23 15.36 16.42
C ALA A 425 3.05 15.19 17.39
N GLY A 426 3.19 14.43 18.49
CA GLY A 426 2.13 14.22 19.48
C GLY A 426 1.04 13.21 19.06
N PHE A 427 1.28 12.40 18.02
CA PHE A 427 0.36 11.36 17.53
C PHE A 427 0.80 9.96 17.98
N TYR A 428 1.16 9.80 19.26
CA TYR A 428 1.58 8.52 19.86
C TYR A 428 0.40 7.79 20.48
#